data_AF-A0A815F415-F1
#
_entry.id   AF-A0A815F415-F1
#
_cell.length_a   1.000
_cell.length_b   1.000
_cell.length_c   1.000
_cell.angle_alpha   90.00
_cell.angle_beta   90.00
_cell.angle_gamma   90.00
#
_symmetry.space_group_name_H-M   'P 1'
#
loop_
_entity.id
_entity.type
_entity.pdbx_description
1 polymer ?
#
loop_
_entity_poly.entity_id
_entity_poly.type
_entity_poly.pdbx_seq_one_letter_code
_entity_poly.pdbx_strand_id
1 'polypeptide(L)'
;NKYIDQGIAELVPGVLFIDEVHMLDIECFTYLHRALESPLAPIVIFATNRGRCQIRGTDILSPHGMPLDLLDRIMIIRTLPYGMEDMIEILRIRAKVEHIDITDDSLQALSEIGNTSTLRYAVQLMTPANILARINGKDQIEKEEIDEVRDLFLDAKSSALLLKQEDAKYMK
;
A
#
# COMPACT_ATOMS: atom_id res chain seq x y z
N ASN A 1 9.78 -20.21 29.66
CA ASN A 1 9.09 -19.36 30.65
C ASN A 1 9.84 -19.17 31.95
N LYS A 2 10.86 -19.97 32.31
CA LYS A 2 11.57 -19.88 33.61
C LYS A 2 11.96 -18.46 34.08
N TYR A 3 12.48 -17.59 33.23
CA TYR A 3 12.82 -16.21 33.60
C TYR A 3 11.61 -15.29 33.78
N ILE A 4 10.52 -15.56 33.04
CA ILE A 4 9.24 -14.86 33.18
C ILE A 4 8.57 -15.30 34.49
N ASP A 5 8.54 -16.61 34.75
CA ASP A 5 7.95 -17.19 35.97
C ASP A 5 8.71 -16.78 37.24
N GLN A 6 10.02 -16.51 37.12
CA GLN A 6 10.87 -16.01 38.20
C GLN A 6 10.83 -14.47 38.36
N GLY A 7 10.09 -13.76 37.51
CA GLY A 7 10.00 -12.29 37.54
C GLY A 7 11.28 -11.56 37.12
N ILE A 8 12.22 -12.26 36.47
CA ILE A 8 13.49 -11.70 35.98
C ILE A 8 13.28 -10.97 34.65
N ALA A 9 12.29 -11.38 33.85
CA ALA A 9 11.95 -10.78 32.58
C ALA A 9 10.44 -10.60 32.42
N GLU A 10 10.04 -9.52 31.77
CA GLU A 10 8.65 -9.25 31.38
C GLU A 10 8.48 -9.54 29.89
N LEU A 11 7.34 -10.17 29.52
CA LEU A 11 6.99 -10.39 28.13
C LEU A 11 6.05 -9.28 27.66
N VAL A 12 6.49 -8.51 26.68
CA VAL A 12 5.65 -7.52 25.99
C VAL A 12 5.26 -8.09 24.62
N PRO A 13 3.98 -8.43 24.37
CA PRO A 13 3.55 -8.91 23.06
C PRO A 13 3.64 -7.79 22.02
N GLY A 14 4.31 -8.07 20.92
CA GLY A 14 4.43 -7.14 19.79
C GLY A 14 3.24 -7.20 18.83
N VAL A 15 3.42 -6.53 17.68
CA VAL A 15 2.50 -6.58 16.54
C VAL A 15 3.24 -7.12 15.33
N LEU A 16 2.68 -8.14 14.68
CA LEU A 16 3.16 -8.69 13.41
C LEU A 16 2.20 -8.27 12.30
N PHE A 17 2.65 -7.41 11.39
CA PHE A 17 1.89 -7.01 10.21
C PHE A 17 2.37 -7.79 8.98
N ILE A 18 1.44 -8.46 8.30
CA ILE A 18 1.69 -9.19 7.06
C ILE A 18 0.82 -8.59 5.97
N ASP A 19 1.47 -7.88 5.05
CA ASP A 19 0.84 -7.36 3.84
C ASP A 19 0.74 -8.43 2.74
N GLU A 20 -0.23 -8.28 1.86
CA GLU A 20 -0.51 -9.21 0.76
C GLU A 20 -0.56 -10.68 1.18
N VAL A 21 -1.28 -10.98 2.27
CA VAL A 21 -1.35 -12.32 2.89
C VAL A 21 -1.79 -13.42 1.92
N HIS A 22 -2.54 -13.07 0.86
CA HIS A 22 -2.97 -13.99 -0.18
C HIS A 22 -1.81 -14.61 -1.00
N MET A 23 -0.58 -14.10 -0.83
CA MET A 23 0.63 -14.65 -1.43
C MET A 23 1.23 -15.81 -0.65
N LEU A 24 0.76 -16.07 0.58
CA LEU A 24 1.16 -17.20 1.40
C LEU A 24 0.55 -18.51 0.89
N ASP A 25 1.25 -19.62 1.14
CA ASP A 25 0.76 -20.96 0.86
C ASP A 25 0.05 -21.58 2.07
N ILE A 26 -0.59 -22.74 1.83
CA ILE A 26 -1.31 -23.48 2.87
C ILE A 26 -0.42 -23.90 4.05
N GLU A 27 0.88 -24.16 3.81
CA GLU A 27 1.83 -24.54 4.85
C GLU A 27 2.13 -23.38 5.79
N CYS A 28 2.31 -22.17 5.24
CA CYS A 28 2.46 -20.93 6.00
C CYS A 28 1.21 -20.66 6.86
N PHE A 29 0.01 -20.83 6.31
CA PHE A 29 -1.22 -20.68 7.09
C PHE A 29 -1.35 -21.71 8.20
N THR A 30 -0.95 -22.96 7.95
CA THR A 30 -0.94 -24.02 8.98
C THR A 30 0.02 -23.68 10.12
N TYR A 31 1.21 -23.15 9.77
CA TYR A 31 2.17 -22.67 10.76
C TYR A 31 1.61 -21.50 11.58
N LEU A 32 1.04 -20.49 10.91
CA LEU A 32 0.45 -19.31 11.57
C LEU A 32 -0.71 -19.70 12.48
N HIS A 33 -1.59 -20.60 12.05
CA HIS A 33 -2.70 -21.10 12.85
C HIS A 33 -2.22 -21.70 14.18
N ARG A 34 -1.18 -22.55 14.13
CA ARG A 34 -0.56 -23.15 15.32
C ARG A 34 0.19 -22.10 16.15
N ALA A 35 0.90 -21.17 15.52
CA ALA A 35 1.64 -20.13 16.23
C ALA A 35 0.71 -19.20 17.02
N LEU A 36 -0.48 -18.90 16.47
CA LEU A 36 -1.52 -18.08 17.09
C LEU A 36 -2.22 -18.75 18.28
N GLU A 37 -2.07 -20.07 18.45
CA GLU A 37 -2.56 -20.78 19.65
C GLU A 37 -1.62 -20.64 20.84
N SER A 38 -0.38 -20.16 20.63
CA SER A 38 0.56 -19.91 21.72
C SER A 38 0.11 -18.72 22.57
N PRO A 39 0.15 -18.81 23.92
CA PRO A 39 -0.17 -17.68 24.79
C PRO A 39 0.83 -16.53 24.67
N LEU A 40 1.99 -16.76 24.05
CA LEU A 40 3.03 -15.76 23.80
C LEU A 40 2.92 -15.13 22.40
N ALA A 41 1.87 -15.45 21.64
CA ALA A 41 1.70 -14.95 20.29
C ALA A 41 1.50 -13.42 20.27
N PRO A 42 2.17 -12.69 19.36
CA PRO A 42 1.90 -11.28 19.15
C PRO A 42 0.51 -11.07 18.53
N ILE A 43 0.06 -9.82 18.51
CA ILE A 43 -1.12 -9.45 17.73
C ILE A 43 -0.73 -9.55 16.24
N VAL A 44 -1.46 -10.34 15.46
CA VAL A 44 -1.22 -10.49 14.02
C VAL A 44 -2.26 -9.70 13.24
N ILE A 45 -1.79 -8.83 12.35
CA ILE A 45 -2.62 -8.04 11.44
C ILE A 45 -2.33 -8.48 10.01
N PHE A 46 -3.36 -8.99 9.34
CA PHE A 46 -3.29 -9.37 7.93
C PHE A 46 -3.87 -8.25 7.05
N ALA A 47 -3.20 -7.98 5.93
CA ALA A 47 -3.70 -7.11 4.87
C ALA A 47 -3.77 -7.87 3.54
N THR A 48 -4.82 -7.58 2.76
CA THR A 48 -5.01 -8.12 1.42
C THR A 48 -5.87 -7.19 0.60
N ASN A 49 -5.51 -7.03 -0.68
CA ASN A 49 -6.34 -6.36 -1.67
C ASN A 49 -7.17 -7.35 -2.53
N ARG A 50 -7.10 -8.66 -2.25
CA ARG A 50 -7.85 -9.70 -2.98
C ARG A 50 -9.13 -10.07 -2.24
N GLY A 51 -10.26 -10.03 -2.95
CA GLY A 51 -11.57 -10.46 -2.42
C GLY A 51 -11.72 -11.97 -2.40
N ARG A 52 -11.53 -12.65 -3.55
CA ARG A 52 -11.47 -14.11 -3.68
C ARG A 52 -10.26 -14.48 -4.53
N CYS A 53 -9.47 -15.43 -4.06
CA CYS A 53 -8.37 -16.00 -4.82
C CYS A 53 -8.08 -17.42 -4.34
N GLN A 54 -7.25 -18.14 -5.10
CA GLN A 54 -6.83 -19.49 -4.79
C GLN A 54 -5.84 -19.48 -3.63
N ILE A 55 -6.00 -20.39 -2.66
CA ILE A 55 -5.00 -20.60 -1.62
C ILE A 55 -3.79 -21.28 -2.29
N ARG A 56 -2.62 -20.65 -2.25
CA ARG A 56 -1.44 -21.18 -2.95
C ARG A 56 -1.05 -22.54 -2.37
N GLY A 57 -0.71 -23.48 -3.26
CA GLY A 57 -0.45 -24.87 -2.91
C GLY A 57 -1.70 -25.77 -2.89
N THR A 58 -2.89 -25.24 -3.20
CA THR A 58 -4.15 -26.00 -3.29
C THR A 58 -4.96 -25.54 -4.50
N ASP A 59 -5.99 -26.29 -4.92
CA ASP A 59 -6.95 -25.87 -5.96
C ASP A 59 -8.21 -25.17 -5.40
N ILE A 60 -8.15 -24.73 -4.14
CA ILE A 60 -9.31 -24.20 -3.42
C ILE A 60 -9.38 -22.67 -3.59
N LEU A 61 -10.50 -22.18 -4.11
CA LEU A 61 -10.85 -20.76 -4.12
C LEU A 61 -11.49 -20.36 -2.79
N SER A 62 -10.92 -19.37 -2.11
CA SER A 62 -11.38 -18.91 -0.80
C SER A 62 -11.43 -17.38 -0.72
N PRO A 63 -12.31 -16.78 0.11
CA PRO A 63 -12.20 -15.36 0.43
C PRO A 63 -10.78 -15.03 0.90
N HIS A 64 -10.23 -13.91 0.42
CA HIS A 64 -8.92 -13.41 0.81
C HIS A 64 -7.71 -14.35 0.55
N GLY A 65 -7.93 -15.49 -0.10
CA GLY A 65 -6.88 -16.49 -0.32
C GLY A 65 -6.45 -17.21 0.96
N MET A 66 -7.32 -17.25 1.96
CA MET A 66 -7.04 -17.82 3.28
C MET A 66 -7.90 -19.07 3.55
N PRO A 67 -7.40 -20.04 4.34
CA PRO A 67 -8.21 -21.14 4.84
C PRO A 67 -9.42 -20.67 5.68
N LEU A 68 -10.57 -21.34 5.53
CA LEU A 68 -11.84 -20.93 6.17
C LEU A 68 -11.76 -20.99 7.71
N ASP A 69 -11.04 -21.98 8.24
CA ASP A 69 -10.77 -22.15 9.67
C ASP A 69 -10.02 -20.96 10.28
N LEU A 70 -9.07 -20.38 9.54
CA LEU A 70 -8.39 -19.15 9.98
C LEU A 70 -9.30 -17.93 9.82
N LEU A 71 -10.11 -17.86 8.76
CA LEU A 71 -11.07 -16.77 8.54
C LEU A 71 -12.12 -16.67 9.66
N ASP A 72 -12.60 -17.80 10.18
CA ASP A 72 -13.56 -17.84 11.28
C ASP A 72 -12.98 -17.30 12.61
N ARG A 73 -11.65 -17.21 12.72
CA ARG A 73 -10.93 -16.76 13.92
C ARG A 73 -10.45 -15.31 13.86
N ILE A 74 -10.61 -14.61 12.74
CA ILE A 74 -10.11 -13.24 12.56
C ILE A 74 -11.25 -12.20 12.56
N MET A 75 -10.93 -10.99 13.00
CA MET A 75 -11.80 -9.82 12.83
C MET A 75 -11.48 -9.13 11.51
N ILE A 76 -12.46 -9.04 10.61
CA ILE A 76 -12.29 -8.38 9.31
C ILE A 76 -12.69 -6.91 9.43
N ILE A 77 -11.74 -6.02 9.17
CA ILE A 77 -11.95 -4.57 9.08
C ILE A 77 -11.78 -4.15 7.62
N ARG A 78 -12.80 -3.51 7.05
CA ARG A 78 -12.77 -3.04 5.67
C ARG A 78 -12.38 -1.57 5.62
N THR A 79 -11.34 -1.24 4.85
CA THR A 79 -10.97 0.13 4.52
C THR A 79 -11.77 0.61 3.31
N LEU A 80 -12.19 1.87 3.33
CA LEU A 80 -12.84 2.53 2.19
C LEU A 80 -11.81 3.39 1.43
N PRO A 81 -11.99 3.60 0.12
CA PRO A 81 -11.19 4.56 -0.63
C PRO A 81 -11.32 5.97 -0.02
N TYR A 82 -10.24 6.74 -0.07
CA TYR A 82 -10.22 8.14 0.36
C TYR A 82 -11.08 9.02 -0.55
N GLY A 83 -11.72 10.03 0.03
CA GLY A 83 -12.32 11.13 -0.73
C GLY A 83 -11.25 12.11 -1.25
N MET A 84 -11.64 13.02 -2.16
CA MET A 84 -10.71 14.05 -2.66
C MET A 84 -10.17 14.94 -1.53
N GLU A 85 -11.04 15.36 -0.60
CA GLU A 85 -10.63 16.18 0.55
C GLU A 85 -9.59 15.46 1.44
N ASP A 86 -9.80 14.17 1.72
CA ASP A 86 -8.83 13.36 2.47
C ASP A 86 -7.50 13.25 1.72
N MET A 87 -7.53 13.06 0.39
CA MET A 87 -6.31 12.99 -0.42
C MET A 87 -5.52 14.30 -0.39
N ILE A 88 -6.18 15.45 -0.49
CA ILE A 88 -5.53 16.77 -0.39
C ILE A 88 -4.84 16.90 0.96
N GLU A 89 -5.50 16.52 2.05
CA GLU A 89 -4.91 16.64 3.39
C GLU A 89 -3.73 15.67 3.57
N ILE A 90 -3.83 14.44 3.07
CA ILE A 90 -2.70 13.48 3.09
C ILE A 90 -1.51 14.03 2.30
N LEU A 91 -1.74 14.58 1.10
CA LEU A 91 -0.69 15.18 0.26
C LEU A 91 -0.06 16.39 0.95
N ARG A 92 -0.87 17.24 1.60
CA ARG A 92 -0.40 18.39 2.37
C ARG A 92 0.47 17.97 3.56
N ILE A 93 0.06 16.95 4.31
CA ILE A 93 0.88 16.39 5.40
C ILE A 93 2.20 15.85 4.83
N ARG A 94 2.14 15.15 3.69
CA ARG A 94 3.33 14.59 3.05
C ARG A 94 4.30 15.68 2.57
N ALA A 95 3.79 16.75 1.97
CA ALA A 95 4.56 17.91 1.54
C ALA A 95 5.32 18.53 2.73
N LYS A 96 4.64 18.71 3.87
CA LYS A 96 5.24 19.22 5.11
C LYS A 96 6.36 18.31 5.64
N VAL A 97 6.15 17.00 5.63
CA VAL A 97 7.15 16.02 6.09
C VAL A 97 8.38 15.99 5.18
N GLU A 98 8.20 16.15 3.88
CA GLU A 98 9.29 16.17 2.90
C GLU A 98 9.92 17.55 2.69
N HIS A 99 9.43 18.58 3.39
CA HIS A 99 9.86 19.98 3.23
C HIS A 99 9.74 20.47 1.78
N ILE A 100 8.62 20.14 1.14
CA ILE A 100 8.29 20.54 -0.22
C ILE A 100 7.22 21.63 -0.14
N ASP A 101 7.52 22.81 -0.67
CA ASP A 101 6.53 23.87 -0.84
C ASP A 101 5.71 23.60 -2.11
N ILE A 102 4.39 23.54 -1.96
CA ILE A 102 3.45 23.25 -3.04
C ILE A 102 2.26 24.20 -2.95
N THR A 103 1.77 24.69 -4.08
CA THR A 103 0.58 25.55 -4.14
C THR A 103 -0.70 24.74 -3.89
N ASP A 104 -1.76 25.38 -3.39
CA ASP A 104 -3.05 24.68 -3.16
C ASP A 104 -3.67 24.17 -4.48
N ASP A 105 -3.52 24.91 -5.58
CA ASP A 105 -3.95 24.48 -6.92
C ASP A 105 -3.23 23.19 -7.37
N SER A 106 -1.93 23.09 -7.03
CA SER A 106 -1.10 21.92 -7.30
C SER A 106 -1.50 20.71 -6.46
N LEU A 107 -1.84 20.92 -5.19
CA LEU A 107 -2.40 19.87 -4.33
C LEU A 107 -3.74 19.36 -4.87
N GLN A 108 -4.59 20.26 -5.37
CA GLN A 108 -5.84 19.87 -6.00
C GLN A 108 -5.60 19.04 -7.26
N ALA A 109 -4.69 19.47 -8.14
CA ALA A 109 -4.30 18.70 -9.34
C ALA A 109 -3.76 17.31 -8.99
N LEU A 110 -2.88 17.19 -7.98
CA LEU A 110 -2.38 15.89 -7.50
C LEU A 110 -3.49 15.02 -6.91
N SER A 111 -4.49 15.61 -6.25
CA SER A 111 -5.63 14.85 -5.73
C SER A 111 -6.51 14.26 -6.85
N GLU A 112 -6.71 15.01 -7.94
CA GLU A 112 -7.42 14.53 -9.14
C GLU A 112 -6.65 13.40 -9.83
N ILE A 113 -5.32 13.54 -9.91
CA ILE A 113 -4.43 12.47 -10.38
C ILE A 113 -4.54 11.25 -9.46
N GLY A 114 -4.51 11.43 -8.14
CA GLY A 114 -4.63 10.35 -7.15
C GLY A 114 -5.95 9.58 -7.26
N ASN A 115 -7.05 10.29 -7.55
CA ASN A 115 -8.37 9.71 -7.73
C ASN A 115 -8.50 8.91 -9.04
N THR A 116 -7.89 9.38 -10.13
CA THR A 116 -7.91 8.66 -11.43
C THR A 116 -6.93 7.47 -11.45
N SER A 117 -5.77 7.62 -10.81
CA SER A 117 -4.71 6.63 -10.73
C SER A 117 -4.68 5.93 -9.35
N THR A 118 -3.77 6.34 -8.46
CA THR A 118 -3.65 5.95 -7.06
C THR A 118 -3.00 7.07 -6.23
N LEU A 119 -3.32 7.16 -4.93
CA LEU A 119 -2.65 8.08 -4.01
C LEU A 119 -1.14 7.87 -3.94
N ARG A 120 -0.68 6.61 -4.02
CA ARG A 120 0.76 6.28 -4.06
C ARG A 120 1.47 6.97 -5.22
N TYR A 121 0.86 6.93 -6.40
CA TYR A 121 1.41 7.56 -7.59
C TYR A 121 1.43 9.09 -7.45
N ALA A 122 0.34 9.71 -6.97
CA ALA A 122 0.31 11.15 -6.72
C ALA A 122 1.42 11.61 -5.74
N VAL A 123 1.65 10.86 -4.65
CA VAL A 123 2.76 11.13 -3.72
C VAL A 123 4.12 10.99 -4.41
N GLN A 124 4.30 9.97 -5.24
CA GLN A 124 5.55 9.74 -5.97
C GLN A 124 5.88 10.84 -6.99
N LEU A 125 4.89 11.55 -7.51
CA LEU A 125 5.11 12.69 -8.42
C LEU A 125 5.64 13.95 -7.70
N MET A 126 5.44 14.07 -6.39
CA MET A 126 5.84 15.27 -5.64
C MET A 126 7.36 15.50 -5.67
N THR A 127 8.14 14.43 -5.50
CA THR A 127 9.61 14.51 -5.51
C THR A 127 10.17 14.96 -6.87
N PRO A 128 9.84 14.32 -8.01
CA PRO A 128 10.29 14.79 -9.32
C PRO A 128 9.74 16.18 -9.68
N ALA A 129 8.51 16.52 -9.29
CA ALA A 129 7.97 17.87 -9.49
C ALA A 129 8.77 18.94 -8.72
N ASN A 130 9.20 18.64 -7.48
CA ASN A 130 10.08 19.52 -6.72
C ASN A 130 11.45 19.71 -7.38
N ILE A 131 12.02 18.63 -7.93
CA ILE A 131 13.29 18.70 -8.65
C ILE A 131 13.16 19.56 -9.91
N LEU A 132 12.07 19.39 -10.65
CA LEU A 132 11.79 20.18 -11.85
C LEU A 132 11.58 21.67 -11.52
N ALA A 133 10.80 21.97 -10.47
CA ALA A 133 10.62 23.34 -9.98
C ALA A 133 11.97 24.01 -9.68
N ARG A 134 12.84 23.30 -8.96
CA ARG A 134 14.19 23.79 -8.64
C ARG A 134 15.07 24.01 -9.86
N ILE A 135 15.01 23.13 -10.86
CA ILE A 135 15.74 23.30 -12.13
C ILE A 135 15.24 24.57 -12.86
N ASN A 136 13.93 24.83 -12.79
CA ASN A 136 13.31 26.02 -13.35
C ASN A 136 13.50 27.29 -12.49
N GLY A 137 14.25 27.20 -11.37
CA GLY A 137 14.50 28.32 -10.46
C GLY A 137 13.32 28.70 -9.58
N LYS A 138 12.32 27.83 -9.44
CA LYS A 138 11.18 27.97 -8.53
C LYS A 138 11.47 27.26 -7.20
N ASP A 139 11.05 27.88 -6.10
CA ASP A 139 11.12 27.29 -4.76
C ASP A 139 9.85 26.51 -4.39
N GLN A 140 8.78 26.69 -5.16
CA GLN A 140 7.46 26.09 -4.93
C GLN A 140 7.00 25.31 -6.17
N ILE A 141 6.33 24.18 -5.97
CA ILE A 141 5.68 23.42 -7.04
C ILE A 141 4.41 24.13 -7.48
N GLU A 142 4.33 24.43 -8.77
CA GLU A 142 3.14 24.90 -9.46
C GLU A 142 2.57 23.80 -10.35
N LYS A 143 1.42 24.10 -10.97
CA LYS A 143 0.65 23.10 -11.72
C LYS A 143 1.42 22.62 -12.96
N GLU A 144 2.18 23.51 -13.58
CA GLU A 144 2.97 23.22 -14.77
C GLU A 144 3.97 22.09 -14.53
N GLU A 145 4.64 22.09 -13.37
CA GLU A 145 5.60 21.03 -13.05
C GLU A 145 4.91 19.68 -12.83
N ILE A 146 3.69 19.67 -12.27
CA ILE A 146 2.91 18.43 -12.10
C ILE A 146 2.49 17.87 -13.45
N ASP A 147 2.00 18.72 -14.35
CA ASP A 147 1.57 18.31 -15.68
C ASP A 147 2.75 17.76 -16.50
N GLU A 148 3.91 18.40 -16.45
CA GLU A 148 5.12 17.92 -17.14
C GLU A 148 5.63 16.58 -16.57
N VAL A 149 5.68 16.46 -15.24
CA VAL A 149 6.13 15.21 -14.59
C VAL A 149 5.15 14.07 -14.84
N ARG A 150 3.85 14.36 -14.92
CA ARG A 150 2.84 13.36 -15.28
C ARG A 150 3.03 12.81 -16.69
N ASP A 151 3.51 13.62 -17.63
CA ASP A 151 3.80 13.15 -18.99
C ASP A 151 5.07 12.29 -19.04
N LEU A 152 6.04 12.56 -18.16
CA LEU A 152 7.31 11.83 -18.09
C LEU A 152 7.20 10.48 -17.37
N PHE A 153 6.41 10.42 -16.30
CA PHE A 153 6.25 9.22 -15.48
C PHE A 153 4.84 8.66 -15.69
N LEU A 154 4.72 7.43 -16.18
CA LEU A 154 3.42 6.81 -16.41
C LEU A 154 2.95 6.05 -15.17
N ASP A 155 1.66 6.14 -14.85
CA ASP A 155 1.04 5.27 -13.86
C ASP A 155 0.87 3.84 -14.41
N ALA A 156 0.67 2.87 -13.51
CA ALA A 156 0.57 1.46 -13.88
C ALA A 156 -0.57 1.15 -14.87
N LYS A 157 -1.72 1.86 -14.80
CA LYS A 157 -2.84 1.64 -15.73
C LYS A 157 -2.49 2.15 -17.12
N SER A 158 -1.93 3.35 -17.22
CA SER A 158 -1.50 3.95 -18.48
C SER A 158 -0.37 3.15 -19.14
N SER A 159 0.60 2.69 -18.34
CA SER A 159 1.68 1.81 -18.81
C SER A 159 1.14 0.49 -19.36
N ALA A 160 0.21 -0.17 -18.65
CA ALA A 160 -0.41 -1.40 -19.13
C ALA A 160 -1.23 -1.21 -20.42
N LEU A 161 -1.89 -0.06 -20.59
CA LEU A 161 -2.61 0.28 -21.83
C LEU A 161 -1.65 0.40 -23.01
N LEU A 162 -0.52 1.09 -22.83
CA LEU A 162 0.52 1.24 -23.84
C LEU A 162 1.07 -0.13 -24.28
N LEU A 163 1.40 -1.00 -23.32
CA LEU A 163 1.88 -2.36 -23.60
C LEU A 163 0.87 -3.16 -24.43
N LYS A 164 -0.42 -3.05 -24.12
CA LYS A 164 -1.48 -3.73 -24.87
C LYS A 164 -1.64 -3.20 -26.30
N GLN A 165 -1.44 -1.91 -26.52
CA GLN A 165 -1.49 -1.30 -27.86
C GLN A 165 -0.27 -1.70 -28.71
N GLU A 166 0.87 -1.90 -28.08
CA GLU A 166 2.13 -2.24 -28.71
C GLU A 166 2.51 -3.73 -28.56
N ASP A 167 1.52 -4.63 -28.40
CA ASP A 167 1.73 -6.08 -28.12
C ASP A 167 2.74 -6.74 -29.06
N ALA A 168 2.79 -6.32 -30.34
CA ALA A 168 3.72 -6.85 -31.34
C ALA A 168 5.21 -6.50 -31.10
N LYS A 169 5.51 -5.49 -30.28
CA LYS A 169 6.88 -5.04 -29.96
C LYS A 169 7.45 -5.75 -28.73
N TYR A 170 6.62 -6.41 -27.93
CA TYR A 170 7.03 -7.04 -26.68
C TYR A 170 7.04 -8.56 -26.81
N MET A 171 7.99 -9.21 -26.12
CA MET A 171 8.01 -10.67 -26.03
C MET A 171 6.89 -11.15 -25.10
N LYS A 172 6.32 -12.30 -25.42
CA LYS A 172 5.29 -12.98 -24.63
C LYS A 172 5.90 -13.84 -23.54
#